data_AF-A0A935GUX5-F1
#
_entry.id   AF-A0A935GUX5-F1
#
_cell.length_a   1.000
_cell.length_b   1.000
_cell.length_c   1.000
_cell.angle_alpha   90.00
_cell.angle_beta   90.00
_cell.angle_gamma   90.00
#
_symmetry.space_group_name_H-M   'P 1'
#
loop_
_entity.id
_entity.type
_entity.pdbx_description
1 polymer ?
#
loop_
_entity_poly.entity_id
_entity_poly.type
_entity_poly.pdbx_seq_one_letter_code
_entity_poly.pdbx_strand_id
1 'polypeptide(L)'
;MFDIGVTKLAIIGAIALVVIGPERLPGVARTMGTLLGRARRYVADVQAEVSRSMELDELKKMKDAVVDASRDVEHSLRTSAKDLEHSLLGEPDAAWERVPDGYPQYRHPRKHWRLKRSVMPGWYKAHSRVRTKALSGAARVARFRPPKLSR
;
A
#
# COMPACT_ATOMS: atom_id res chain seq x y z
N MET A 1 -21.68 -1.09 22.08
CA MET A 1 -20.87 -0.07 22.77
C MET A 1 -20.05 0.69 21.74
N PHE A 2 -20.70 1.51 20.91
CA PHE A 2 -19.99 2.50 20.10
C PHE A 2 -19.81 3.71 21.00
N ASP A 3 -18.69 3.77 21.72
CA ASP A 3 -18.30 4.93 22.51
C ASP A 3 -17.82 6.06 21.58
N ILE A 4 -18.54 6.31 20.49
CA ILE A 4 -18.29 7.39 19.53
C ILE A 4 -19.02 8.61 20.07
N GLY A 5 -18.46 9.18 21.14
CA GLY A 5 -18.91 10.47 21.65
C GLY A 5 -18.68 11.57 20.62
N VAL A 6 -19.45 12.67 20.74
CA VAL A 6 -19.30 13.87 19.90
C VAL A 6 -17.83 14.32 19.84
N THR A 7 -17.10 14.21 20.95
CA THR A 7 -15.67 14.53 21.06
C THR A 7 -14.79 13.69 20.13
N LYS A 8 -15.01 12.38 20.02
CA LYS A 8 -14.19 11.51 19.16
C LYS A 8 -14.44 11.81 17.68
N LEU A 9 -15.69 12.11 17.31
CA LEU A 9 -16.00 12.58 15.95
C LEU A 9 -15.36 13.93 15.65
N ALA A 10 -15.33 14.85 16.60
CA ALA A 10 -14.67 16.13 16.45
C ALA A 10 -13.15 15.98 16.21
N ILE A 11 -12.49 15.07 16.95
CA ILE A 11 -11.05 14.79 16.77
C ILE A 11 -10.78 14.20 15.37
N ILE A 12 -11.55 13.20 14.94
CA ILE A 12 -11.39 12.59 13.61
C ILE A 12 -11.65 13.65 12.52
N GLY A 13 -12.67 14.49 12.68
CA GLY A 13 -12.96 15.59 11.78
C GLY A 13 -11.82 16.60 11.70
N ALA A 14 -11.21 16.95 12.83
CA ALA A 14 -10.06 17.85 12.88
C ALA A 14 -8.84 17.25 12.15
N ILE A 15 -8.53 15.97 12.38
CA ILE A 15 -7.44 15.28 11.66
C ILE A 15 -7.72 15.24 10.15
N ALA A 16 -8.95 14.92 9.76
CA ALA A 16 -9.36 14.91 8.36
C ALA A 16 -9.21 16.29 7.70
N LEU A 17 -9.55 17.37 8.42
CA LEU A 17 -9.35 18.75 7.95
C LEU A 17 -7.89 19.08 7.70
N VAL A 18 -6.97 18.66 8.58
CA VAL A 18 -5.54 18.91 8.44
C VAL A 18 -4.94 18.11 7.26
N VAL A 19 -5.32 16.85 7.12
CA VAL A 19 -4.72 15.95 6.11
C VAL A 19 -5.27 16.20 4.71
N ILE A 20 -6.59 16.35 4.57
CA ILE A 20 -7.27 16.50 3.28
C ILE A 20 -7.36 17.98 2.88
N GLY A 21 -7.43 18.88 3.86
CA GLY A 21 -7.70 20.29 3.67
C GLY A 21 -9.21 20.62 3.70
N PRO A 22 -9.61 21.76 4.31
CA PRO A 22 -11.00 22.17 4.41
C PRO A 22 -11.65 22.44 3.04
N GLU A 23 -10.88 22.82 2.03
CA GLU A 23 -11.42 23.12 0.70
C GLU A 23 -11.82 21.84 -0.07
N ARG A 24 -11.19 20.70 0.25
CA ARG A 24 -11.35 19.44 -0.49
C ARG A 24 -12.30 18.44 0.19
N LEU A 25 -12.44 18.51 1.51
CA LEU A 25 -13.38 17.67 2.27
C LEU A 25 -14.83 17.66 1.76
N PRO A 26 -15.48 18.81 1.43
CA PRO A 26 -16.85 18.77 0.92
C PRO A 26 -16.97 18.03 -0.42
N GLY A 27 -15.92 18.05 -1.25
CA GLY A 27 -15.86 17.26 -2.48
C GLY A 27 -15.82 15.76 -2.22
N VAL A 28 -14.98 15.33 -1.27
CA VAL A 28 -14.85 13.92 -0.86
C VAL A 28 -16.16 13.40 -0.24
N ALA A 29 -16.75 14.16 0.69
CA ALA A 29 -18.00 13.80 1.35
C ALA A 29 -19.15 13.62 0.34
N ARG A 30 -19.27 14.53 -0.65
CA ARG A 30 -20.26 14.38 -1.73
C ARG A 30 -20.04 13.13 -2.55
N THR A 31 -18.79 12.86 -2.93
CA THR A 31 -18.44 11.69 -3.75
C THR A 31 -18.76 10.39 -3.00
N MET A 32 -18.24 10.24 -1.77
CA MET A 32 -18.55 9.10 -0.91
C MET A 32 -20.04 8.96 -0.63
N GLY A 33 -20.75 10.06 -0.37
CA GLY A 33 -22.19 10.06 -0.16
C GLY A 33 -22.97 9.53 -1.36
N THR A 34 -22.61 9.95 -2.58
CA THR A 34 -23.26 9.42 -3.79
C THR A 34 -22.97 7.95 -4.03
N LEU A 35 -21.75 7.49 -3.74
CA LEU A 35 -21.36 6.09 -3.89
C LEU A 35 -22.07 5.20 -2.88
N LEU A 36 -22.09 5.60 -1.60
CA LEU A 36 -22.83 4.90 -0.55
C LEU A 36 -24.34 4.88 -0.83
N GLY A 37 -24.90 5.99 -1.33
CA GLY A 37 -26.30 6.06 -1.71
C GLY A 37 -26.66 5.09 -2.84
N ARG A 38 -25.79 4.95 -3.84
CA ARG A 38 -25.94 3.97 -4.93
C ARG A 38 -25.79 2.53 -4.42
N ALA A 39 -24.78 2.25 -3.61
CA ALA A 39 -24.56 0.94 -3.02
C ALA A 39 -25.76 0.49 -2.17
N ARG A 40 -26.32 1.39 -1.34
CA ARG A 40 -27.51 1.11 -0.53
C ARG A 40 -28.71 0.73 -1.40
N ARG A 41 -28.93 1.41 -2.53
CA ARG A 41 -30.00 1.08 -3.48
C ARG A 41 -29.76 -0.30 -4.11
N TYR A 42 -28.55 -0.56 -4.59
CA TYR A 42 -28.21 -1.86 -5.17
C TYR A 42 -28.43 -3.03 -4.19
N VAL A 43 -28.03 -2.86 -2.92
CA VAL A 43 -28.29 -3.86 -1.88
C VAL A 43 -29.79 -4.05 -1.65
N ALA A 44 -30.59 -2.98 -1.69
CA ALA A 44 -32.04 -3.07 -1.55
C ALA A 44 -32.68 -3.82 -2.74
N ASP A 45 -32.23 -3.57 -3.96
CA ASP A 45 -32.71 -4.25 -5.17
C ASP A 45 -32.34 -5.74 -5.14
N VAL A 46 -31.10 -6.07 -4.75
CA VAL A 46 -30.65 -7.45 -4.57
C VAL A 46 -31.42 -8.15 -3.45
N GLN A 47 -31.67 -7.49 -2.31
CA GLN A 47 -32.52 -8.05 -1.26
C GLN A 47 -33.94 -8.33 -1.75
N ALA A 48 -34.51 -7.48 -2.60
CA ALA A 48 -35.86 -7.66 -3.14
C ALA A 48 -35.95 -8.83 -4.14
N GLU A 49 -34.93 -9.04 -4.97
CA GLU A 49 -34.83 -10.17 -5.89
C GLU A 49 -34.56 -11.49 -5.13
N VAL A 50 -33.65 -11.45 -4.16
CA VAL A 50 -33.25 -12.60 -3.34
C VAL A 50 -34.39 -13.02 -2.40
N SER A 51 -35.10 -12.07 -1.78
CA SER A 51 -36.27 -12.36 -0.94
C SER A 51 -37.44 -12.97 -1.73
N ARG A 52 -37.43 -12.85 -3.07
CA ARG A 52 -38.42 -13.46 -3.96
C ARG A 52 -38.03 -14.87 -4.41
N SER A 53 -36.74 -15.22 -4.34
CA SER A 53 -36.16 -16.45 -4.93
C SER A 53 -35.48 -17.42 -3.95
N MET A 54 -35.28 -17.06 -2.67
CA MET A 54 -34.60 -17.91 -1.67
C MET A 54 -35.50 -18.40 -0.52
N GLU A 55 -35.22 -19.63 -0.05
CA GLU A 55 -35.77 -20.24 1.16
C GLU A 55 -35.13 -19.63 2.43
N LEU A 56 -35.88 -19.52 3.52
CA LEU A 56 -35.49 -18.83 4.77
C LEU A 56 -34.16 -19.31 5.41
N ASP A 57 -33.68 -20.50 5.07
CA ASP A 57 -32.46 -21.09 5.63
C ASP A 57 -31.16 -20.51 5.04
N GLU A 58 -31.13 -20.10 3.77
CA GLU A 58 -29.94 -19.48 3.17
C GLU A 58 -29.73 -18.05 3.68
N LEU A 59 -30.81 -17.30 3.89
CA LEU A 59 -30.79 -15.98 4.54
C LEU A 59 -30.25 -16.06 5.97
N LYS A 60 -30.60 -17.13 6.70
CA LYS A 60 -30.14 -17.35 8.07
C LYS A 60 -28.64 -17.66 8.11
N LYS A 61 -28.15 -18.54 7.21
CA LYS A 61 -26.72 -18.81 7.02
C LYS A 61 -25.93 -17.57 6.63
N MET A 62 -26.44 -16.76 5.70
CA MET A 62 -25.78 -15.52 5.28
C MET A 62 -25.71 -14.51 6.42
N LYS A 63 -26.81 -14.34 7.17
CA LYS A 63 -26.83 -13.48 8.36
C LYS A 63 -25.81 -13.94 9.40
N ASP A 64 -25.78 -15.23 9.71
CA ASP A 64 -24.84 -15.76 10.70
C ASP A 64 -23.38 -15.58 10.24
N ALA A 65 -23.08 -15.82 8.96
CA ALA A 65 -21.76 -15.59 8.38
C ALA A 65 -21.36 -14.10 8.42
N VAL A 66 -22.28 -13.18 8.14
CA VAL A 66 -22.03 -11.72 8.22
C VAL A 66 -21.82 -11.28 9.68
N VAL A 67 -22.58 -11.84 10.62
CA VAL A 67 -22.42 -11.56 12.05
C VAL A 67 -21.06 -12.05 12.55
N ASP A 68 -20.62 -13.24 12.14
CA ASP A 68 -19.31 -13.77 12.51
C ASP A 68 -18.18 -12.96 11.89
N ALA A 69 -18.26 -12.66 10.59
CA ALA A 69 -17.28 -11.79 9.92
C ALA A 69 -17.21 -10.39 10.57
N SER A 70 -18.35 -9.85 11.03
CA SER A 70 -18.38 -8.57 11.73
C SER A 70 -17.68 -8.65 13.09
N ARG A 71 -17.81 -9.77 13.82
CA ARG A 71 -17.11 -10.00 15.08
C ARG A 71 -15.61 -10.13 14.89
N ASP A 72 -15.17 -10.83 13.84
CA ASP A 72 -13.75 -10.96 13.49
C ASP A 72 -13.13 -9.62 13.12
N VAL A 73 -13.86 -8.79 12.37
CA VAL A 73 -13.45 -7.42 12.05
C VAL A 73 -13.38 -6.57 13.31
N GLU A 74 -14.38 -6.64 14.20
CA GLU A 74 -14.34 -5.91 15.47
C GLU A 74 -13.13 -6.32 16.33
N HIS A 75 -12.83 -7.61 16.42
CA HIS A 75 -11.63 -8.11 17.10
C HIS A 75 -10.34 -7.59 16.47
N SER A 76 -10.24 -7.65 15.14
CA SER A 76 -9.06 -7.20 14.39
C SER A 76 -8.84 -5.70 14.54
N LEU A 77 -9.92 -4.91 14.48
CA LEU A 77 -9.88 -3.46 14.69
C LEU A 77 -9.53 -3.11 16.14
N ARG A 78 -10.04 -3.86 17.13
CA ARG A 78 -9.76 -3.62 18.55
C ARG A 78 -8.31 -3.97 18.91
N THR A 79 -7.75 -5.03 18.33
CA THR A 79 -6.33 -5.37 18.46
C THR A 79 -5.46 -4.32 17.77
N SER A 80 -5.79 -3.95 16.53
CA SER A 80 -5.05 -2.91 15.80
C SER A 80 -5.12 -1.55 16.49
N ALA A 81 -6.27 -1.20 17.08
CA ALA A 81 -6.44 0.02 17.87
C ALA A 81 -5.62 -0.02 19.17
N LYS A 82 -5.51 -1.18 19.83
CA LYS A 82 -4.64 -1.36 21.00
C LYS A 82 -3.16 -1.26 20.66
N ASP A 83 -2.72 -1.82 19.54
CA ASP A 83 -1.34 -1.69 19.07
C ASP A 83 -1.02 -0.26 18.66
N LEU A 84 -1.98 0.44 18.05
CA LEU A 84 -1.87 1.86 17.75
C LEU A 84 -1.81 2.69 19.05
N GLU A 85 -2.70 2.43 20.00
CA GLU A 85 -2.69 3.10 21.30
C GLU A 85 -1.37 2.84 22.04
N HIS A 86 -0.86 1.62 22.03
CA HIS A 86 0.43 1.28 22.64
C HIS A 86 1.62 1.95 21.92
N SER A 87 1.55 2.13 20.59
CA SER A 87 2.59 2.85 19.84
C SER A 87 2.50 4.37 19.96
N LEU A 88 1.32 4.91 20.29
CA LEU A 88 1.11 6.34 20.57
C LEU A 88 1.36 6.71 22.04
N LEU A 89 1.12 5.79 22.97
CA LEU A 89 1.35 5.95 24.42
C LEU A 89 2.73 5.45 24.86
N GLY A 90 3.40 4.63 24.05
CA GLY A 90 4.82 4.38 24.22
C GLY A 90 5.54 5.72 24.15
N GLU A 91 6.31 6.05 25.19
CA GLU A 91 7.16 7.25 25.20
C GLU A 91 7.85 7.35 23.84
N PRO A 92 7.80 8.50 23.16
CA PRO A 92 8.66 8.70 22.00
C PRO A 92 10.07 8.49 22.52
N ASP A 93 10.69 7.36 22.20
CA ASP A 93 12.09 7.12 22.49
C ASP A 93 12.79 8.42 22.12
N ALA A 94 13.47 9.03 23.08
CA ALA A 94 14.13 10.32 22.94
C ALA A 94 15.33 10.22 21.97
N ALA A 95 15.09 9.68 20.79
CA ALA A 95 15.98 9.60 19.65
C ALA A 95 16.33 11.00 19.14
N TRP A 96 15.45 11.99 19.41
CA TRP A 96 15.74 13.40 19.16
C TRP A 96 16.66 14.03 20.22
N GLU A 97 16.88 13.38 21.36
CA GLU A 97 17.72 13.88 22.47
C GLU A 97 19.15 13.34 22.41
N ARG A 98 19.42 12.34 21.55
CA ARG A 98 20.80 12.04 21.11
C ARG A 98 21.27 13.07 20.11
N VAL A 99 21.72 14.21 20.59
CA VAL A 99 22.63 15.07 19.82
C VAL A 99 23.93 14.26 19.63
N PRO A 100 24.32 13.89 18.40
CA PRO A 100 25.64 13.31 18.18
C PRO A 100 26.68 14.39 18.49
N ASP A 101 27.59 14.16 19.44
CA ASP A 101 28.66 15.09 19.85
C ASP A 101 29.72 15.37 18.75
N GLY A 102 29.37 15.24 17.48
CA GLY A 102 30.31 15.40 16.37
C GLY A 102 29.64 15.93 15.11
N TYR A 103 30.16 17.05 14.61
CA TYR A 103 29.86 17.52 13.26
C TYR A 103 30.27 16.46 12.24
N PRO A 104 29.47 16.19 11.20
CA PRO A 104 29.85 15.25 10.15
C PRO A 104 31.12 15.75 9.46
N GLN A 105 32.22 15.03 9.67
CA GLN A 105 33.50 15.39 9.07
C GLN A 105 33.50 15.00 7.58
N TYR A 106 33.72 15.98 6.71
CA TYR A 106 33.78 15.74 5.27
C TYR A 106 34.93 14.78 4.94
N ARG A 107 34.58 13.61 4.40
CA ARG A 107 35.55 12.65 3.88
C ARG A 107 35.65 12.81 2.37
N HIS A 108 36.79 13.26 1.88
CA HIS A 108 36.98 13.44 0.43
C HIS A 108 36.77 12.09 -0.29
N PRO A 109 35.84 12.00 -1.26
CA PRO A 109 35.78 10.83 -2.11
C PRO A 109 37.06 10.84 -2.94
N ARG A 110 37.94 9.85 -2.76
CA ARG A 110 39.15 9.66 -3.59
C ARG A 110 38.71 9.27 -5.01
N LYS A 111 38.15 10.23 -5.75
CA LYS A 111 37.50 10.02 -7.04
C LYS A 111 38.54 10.17 -8.14
N HIS A 112 38.94 9.04 -8.73
CA HIS A 112 39.77 9.00 -9.93
C HIS A 112 38.94 9.44 -11.15
N TRP A 113 38.86 10.74 -11.39
CA TRP A 113 38.05 11.34 -12.45
C TRP A 113 38.39 10.83 -13.86
N ARG A 114 39.60 10.28 -14.05
CA ARG A 114 40.08 9.73 -15.33
C ARG A 114 39.45 8.38 -15.71
N LEU A 115 38.98 7.59 -14.74
CA LEU A 115 38.37 6.27 -15.01
C LEU A 115 36.90 6.34 -15.47
N LYS A 116 36.26 7.52 -15.42
CA LYS A 116 34.81 7.67 -15.67
C LYS A 116 34.42 8.54 -16.87
N ARG A 117 35.36 8.88 -17.77
CA ARG A 117 35.03 9.72 -18.95
C ARG A 117 34.45 8.95 -20.15
N SER A 118 34.58 7.63 -20.23
CA SER A 118 34.11 6.86 -21.40
C SER A 118 32.97 5.88 -21.13
N VAL A 119 32.45 5.81 -19.89
CA VAL A 119 31.39 4.86 -19.56
C VAL A 119 30.04 5.55 -19.61
N MET A 120 29.34 5.40 -20.73
CA MET A 120 27.90 5.67 -20.84
C MET A 120 27.17 5.10 -19.61
N PRO A 121 26.36 5.90 -18.88
CA PRO A 121 25.69 5.46 -17.66
C PRO A 121 24.88 4.17 -17.84
N GLY A 122 24.86 3.30 -16.82
CA GLY A 122 24.16 2.02 -16.87
C GLY A 122 22.66 2.14 -17.13
N TRP A 123 22.02 3.15 -16.52
CA TRP A 123 20.60 3.45 -16.74
C TRP A 123 20.30 3.80 -18.21
N TYR A 124 21.20 4.52 -18.87
CA TYR A 124 21.06 4.91 -20.28
C TYR A 124 21.17 3.69 -21.21
N LYS A 125 22.08 2.76 -20.91
CA LYS A 125 22.22 1.49 -21.67
C LYS A 125 21.03 0.56 -21.48
N ALA A 126 20.43 0.53 -20.29
CA ALA A 126 19.24 -0.27 -20.02
C ALA A 126 18.02 0.24 -20.80
N HIS A 127 17.86 1.56 -20.90
CA HIS A 127 16.75 2.18 -21.64
C HIS A 127 16.90 2.08 -23.16
N SER A 128 18.14 2.21 -23.67
CA SER A 128 18.40 2.24 -25.12
C SER A 128 18.46 0.87 -25.80
N ARG A 129 18.23 -0.25 -25.08
CA ARG A 129 18.39 -1.64 -25.57
C ARG A 129 19.71 -1.89 -26.31
N VAL A 130 20.74 -1.08 -26.07
CA VAL A 130 22.05 -1.24 -26.70
C VAL A 130 22.75 -2.43 -26.04
N ARG A 131 23.03 -3.48 -26.83
CA ARG A 131 23.71 -4.68 -26.33
C ARG A 131 25.08 -4.31 -25.76
N THR A 132 25.25 -4.53 -24.47
CA THR A 132 26.44 -4.12 -23.70
C THR A 132 27.61 -5.09 -23.82
N LYS A 133 27.37 -6.29 -24.33
CA LYS A 133 28.36 -7.35 -24.47
C LYS A 133 28.61 -7.64 -25.95
N ALA A 134 29.87 -7.53 -26.37
CA ALA A 134 30.30 -8.09 -27.66
C ALA A 134 30.15 -9.62 -27.59
N LEU A 135 29.43 -10.21 -28.54
CA LEU A 135 29.37 -11.66 -28.67
C LEU A 135 30.73 -12.13 -29.17
N SER A 136 31.42 -12.97 -28.38
CA SER A 136 32.67 -13.60 -28.82
C SER A 136 32.44 -14.41 -30.10
N GLY A 137 33.47 -14.56 -30.94
CA GLY A 137 33.39 -15.34 -32.18
C GLY A 137 32.83 -16.76 -31.93
N ALA A 138 33.22 -17.40 -30.83
CA ALA A 138 32.70 -18.70 -30.41
C ALA A 138 31.18 -18.69 -30.13
N ALA A 139 30.66 -17.64 -29.50
CA ALA A 139 29.22 -17.51 -29.20
C ALA A 139 28.39 -17.26 -30.48
N ARG A 140 28.96 -16.62 -31.50
CA ARG A 140 28.31 -16.50 -32.83
C ARG A 140 28.21 -17.86 -33.51
N VAL A 141 29.30 -18.64 -33.50
CA VAL A 141 29.37 -19.94 -34.16
C VAL A 141 28.56 -21.01 -33.43
N ALA A 142 28.40 -20.91 -32.10
CA ALA A 142 27.61 -21.84 -31.30
C ALA A 142 26.15 -21.96 -31.74
N ARG A 143 25.58 -20.91 -32.35
CA ARG A 143 24.19 -20.92 -32.87
C ARG A 143 24.01 -21.78 -34.12
N PHE A 144 25.10 -22.03 -34.85
CA PHE A 144 25.08 -22.74 -36.13
C PHE A 144 25.74 -24.13 -36.03
N ARG A 145 26.13 -24.57 -34.82
CA ARG A 145 26.67 -25.91 -34.64
C ARG A 145 25.52 -26.90 -34.49
N PRO A 146 25.47 -27.96 -35.32
CA PRO A 146 24.48 -29.02 -35.13
C PRO A 146 24.71 -29.71 -33.77
N PRO A 147 23.64 -30.11 -33.07
CA PRO A 147 23.76 -30.81 -31.79
C PRO A 147 24.52 -32.12 -32.01
N LYS A 148 25.53 -32.38 -31.17
CA LYS A 148 26.24 -33.66 -31.20
C LYS A 148 25.30 -34.74 -30.68
N LEU A 149 24.92 -35.67 -31.54
CA LEU A 149 24.27 -36.92 -31.12
C LEU A 149 25.31 -37.72 -30.35
N SER A 150 25.13 -37.84 -29.03
CA SER A 150 25.88 -38.82 -28.24
C SER A 150 25.44 -40.20 -28.69
N ARG A 151 26.41 -41.06 -29.04
CA ARG A 151 26.20 -42.51 -29.11
C ARG A 151 26.10 -43.09 -27.71
#